data_AF-A0A9D4VJJ9-F1
#
_entry.id   AF-A0A9D4VJJ9-F1
#
_cell.length_a   1.000
_cell.length_b   1.000
_cell.length_c   1.000
_cell.angle_alpha   90.00
_cell.angle_beta   90.00
_cell.angle_gamma   90.00
#
_symmetry.space_group_name_H-M   'P 1'
#
loop_
_entity.id
_entity.type
_entity.pdbx_description
1 polymer ?
#
loop_
_entity_poly.entity_id
_entity_poly.type
_entity_poly.pdbx_seq_one_letter_code
_entity_poly.pdbx_strand_id
1 'polypeptide(L)'
;MENIAAQLKRGISRQFSSGSLRKTLSRQFTRQASLDPRRNNLRFSFGRQSSLDPIRRSTSEDQPELTVPENLDSTMQLLFMACRGDVKGVEDLLNEGIDVNSIDLDGRTALHIAACEGHVDVAKLLLSRRANLDARDRWGSTAAADAKYYGNTEVYYMLKARGAKVPKTRKTPMTVANPREVPEYELNPLELQVRKSDGISTGTYQVAKWNGTKVAVKILDKDSYSNPDTINVFKHELTLLERVRHPNVVQFVGAVTQNIPMMIVREYHAKGDLTGYIQKKGRLSPSKVLRFSLDIARGMNYLHECKPEPVIHCDLRPKCQKYFAG
;
A
#
# COMPACT_ATOMS: atom_id res chain seq x y z
N MET A 1 79.63 5.95 -16.07
CA MET A 1 80.10 7.26 -15.58
C MET A 1 79.25 8.31 -16.28
N GLU A 2 78.06 8.57 -15.77
CA GLU A 2 77.75 9.57 -14.72
C GLU A 2 77.68 11.01 -15.25
N ASN A 3 76.76 11.74 -14.63
CA ASN A 3 76.43 13.16 -14.72
C ASN A 3 75.42 13.56 -15.81
N ILE A 4 74.15 13.85 -15.50
CA ILE A 4 73.60 14.82 -14.52
C ILE A 4 74.03 16.25 -14.85
N ALA A 5 73.08 17.05 -15.33
CA ALA A 5 72.87 18.49 -15.10
C ALA A 5 72.06 19.05 -16.29
N ALA A 6 70.74 19.16 -16.19
CA ALA A 6 70.05 20.30 -15.57
C ALA A 6 70.09 21.58 -16.42
N GLN A 7 68.87 22.13 -16.57
CA GLN A 7 68.52 23.55 -16.63
C GLN A 7 68.40 24.30 -17.97
N LEU A 8 67.13 24.65 -18.25
CA LEU A 8 66.61 26.02 -18.41
C LEU A 8 67.01 26.80 -19.69
N LYS A 9 66.02 27.12 -20.54
CA LYS A 9 65.21 28.37 -20.52
C LYS A 9 64.61 28.71 -21.90
N ARG A 10 63.36 29.22 -21.86
CA ARG A 10 62.73 30.23 -22.74
C ARG A 10 62.42 29.80 -24.20
N GLY A 11 61.28 30.14 -24.81
CA GLY A 11 60.15 30.96 -24.41
C GLY A 11 59.07 31.00 -25.51
N ILE A 12 57.83 31.21 -25.06
CA ILE A 12 56.71 31.97 -25.66
C ILE A 12 56.72 32.17 -27.20
N SER A 13 55.72 31.62 -27.91
CA SER A 13 54.68 32.46 -28.53
C SER A 13 53.62 31.64 -29.29
N ARG A 14 52.43 32.25 -29.29
CA ARG A 14 51.14 31.85 -29.84
C ARG A 14 51.23 31.56 -31.34
N GLN A 15 50.42 30.64 -31.86
CA GLN A 15 49.22 30.97 -32.65
C GLN A 15 48.50 29.72 -33.16
N PHE A 16 47.19 29.84 -33.20
CA PHE A 16 46.20 28.87 -33.65
C PHE A 16 46.34 28.56 -35.15
N SER A 17 46.22 27.30 -35.54
CA SER A 17 45.26 26.90 -36.58
C SER A 17 45.13 25.37 -36.62
N SER A 18 43.88 24.96 -36.71
CA SER A 18 43.33 23.61 -36.62
C SER A 18 43.24 22.91 -37.98
N GLY A 19 43.60 21.63 -38.02
CA GLY A 19 43.30 20.67 -39.10
C GLY A 19 44.58 20.06 -39.69
N SER A 20 44.80 18.75 -39.80
CA SER A 20 43.93 17.58 -39.72
C SER A 20 44.83 16.33 -39.56
N LEU A 21 44.26 15.24 -39.03
CA LEU A 21 44.74 13.84 -39.06
C LEU A 21 45.99 13.47 -38.23
N ARG A 22 45.75 12.69 -37.16
CA ARG A 22 46.47 11.42 -36.94
C ARG A 22 45.63 10.47 -36.06
N LYS A 23 45.30 9.32 -36.65
CA LYS A 23 44.76 8.13 -35.99
C LYS A 23 45.73 7.65 -34.91
N THR A 24 45.22 7.40 -33.70
CA THR A 24 45.72 6.30 -32.85
C THR A 24 44.54 5.59 -32.21
N LEU A 25 44.56 4.27 -32.35
CA LEU A 25 43.58 3.33 -31.82
C LEU A 25 43.56 3.36 -30.30
N SER A 26 42.39 3.58 -29.73
CA SER A 26 42.01 3.07 -28.42
C SER A 26 40.57 2.57 -28.55
N ARG A 27 40.41 1.24 -28.61
CA ARG A 27 39.12 0.58 -28.43
C ARG A 27 38.78 0.69 -26.95
N GLN A 28 38.20 1.81 -26.54
CA GLN A 28 37.44 1.85 -25.30
C GLN A 28 36.08 1.24 -25.57
N PHE A 29 35.85 0.07 -25.00
CA PHE A 29 34.50 -0.46 -24.79
C PHE A 29 33.71 0.61 -24.03
N THR A 30 32.90 1.37 -24.75
CA THR A 30 31.89 2.22 -24.13
C THR A 30 30.89 1.26 -23.51
N ARG A 31 31.02 1.05 -22.20
CA ARG A 31 30.00 0.38 -21.39
C ARG A 31 28.70 1.13 -21.69
N GLN A 32 27.76 0.48 -22.37
CA GLN A 32 26.41 1.02 -22.50
C GLN A 32 25.93 1.32 -21.09
N ALA A 33 25.78 2.60 -20.76
CA ALA A 33 25.22 3.07 -19.51
C ALA A 33 23.68 2.88 -19.51
N SER A 34 23.21 1.71 -19.96
CA SER A 34 21.80 1.30 -19.96
C SER A 34 21.47 0.41 -18.75
N LEU A 35 22.39 0.30 -17.79
CA LEU A 35 22.27 -0.49 -16.56
C LEU A 35 22.56 0.35 -15.33
N ASP A 36 21.85 1.47 -15.18
CA ASP A 36 21.78 2.18 -13.92
C ASP A 36 20.36 2.02 -13.34
N PRO A 37 20.14 1.15 -12.33
CA PRO A 37 18.81 0.89 -11.75
C PRO A 37 18.18 2.12 -11.10
N ARG A 38 18.95 3.20 -10.94
CA ARG A 38 18.56 4.41 -10.20
C ARG A 38 17.86 5.47 -11.05
N ARG A 39 17.79 5.32 -12.38
CA ARG A 39 17.11 6.29 -13.25
C ARG A 39 16.10 5.59 -14.17
N ASN A 40 14.83 5.76 -13.81
CA ASN A 40 13.65 5.71 -14.70
C ASN A 40 13.23 4.36 -15.31
N ASN A 41 13.13 3.31 -14.50
CA ASN A 41 12.29 2.14 -14.83
C ASN A 41 11.42 1.72 -13.65
N LEU A 42 10.76 2.69 -13.00
CA LEU A 42 9.70 2.39 -12.04
C LEU A 42 8.44 2.02 -12.80
N ARG A 43 8.33 0.75 -13.18
CA ARG A 43 7.11 0.11 -13.69
C ARG A 43 5.91 0.33 -12.77
N PHE A 44 6.18 0.58 -11.49
CA PHE A 44 5.30 1.20 -10.50
C PHE A 44 6.18 1.96 -9.49
N SER A 45 6.06 3.28 -9.41
CA SER A 45 6.78 4.10 -8.42
C SER A 45 6.06 4.10 -7.08
N PHE A 46 5.94 2.92 -6.45
CA PHE A 46 5.58 2.86 -5.05
C PHE A 46 6.87 2.60 -4.26
N GLY A 47 7.38 3.66 -3.61
CA GLY A 47 8.21 3.48 -2.43
C GLY A 47 7.47 2.59 -1.42
N ARG A 48 8.17 2.09 -0.39
CA ARG A 48 7.47 1.57 0.80
C ARG A 48 6.52 2.66 1.29
N GLN A 49 5.24 2.53 0.97
CA GLN A 49 4.17 3.39 1.42
C GLN A 49 3.11 2.45 1.91
N SER A 50 3.29 2.06 3.16
CA SER A 50 2.17 1.93 4.06
C SER A 50 1.29 3.17 3.91
N SER A 51 -0.03 3.02 3.84
CA SER A 51 -0.93 4.17 4.03
C SER A 51 -0.87 4.69 5.49
N LEU A 52 -0.10 4.01 6.34
CA LEU A 52 -0.07 4.14 7.80
C LEU A 52 1.31 4.52 8.34
N ASP A 53 2.31 4.80 7.49
CA ASP A 53 3.62 5.28 7.93
C ASP A 53 3.46 6.68 8.51
N PRO A 54 3.88 6.90 9.77
CA PRO A 54 4.00 8.25 10.30
C PRO A 54 5.10 9.06 9.59
N ILE A 55 6.04 8.39 8.89
CA ILE A 55 7.22 9.02 8.30
C ILE A 55 7.20 8.82 6.77
N ARG A 56 6.52 9.73 6.05
CA ARG A 56 6.72 9.85 4.60
C ARG A 56 8.17 10.26 4.33
N ARG A 57 8.99 9.34 3.84
CA ARG A 57 10.29 9.70 3.24
C ARG A 57 9.99 10.47 1.96
N SER A 58 10.22 11.78 2.02
CA SER A 58 10.01 12.74 0.96
C SER A 58 10.82 12.37 -0.30
N THR A 59 10.16 12.42 -1.45
CA THR A 59 10.84 12.50 -2.75
C THR A 59 10.11 13.49 -3.63
N SER A 60 10.81 14.60 -3.90
CA SER A 60 10.70 15.57 -5.00
C SER A 60 9.33 16.17 -5.31
N GLU A 61 9.35 17.50 -5.23
CA GLU A 61 8.38 18.48 -5.74
C GLU A 61 7.84 18.09 -7.13
N ASP A 62 6.57 18.44 -7.38
CA ASP A 62 5.75 18.17 -8.58
C ASP A 62 4.88 16.89 -8.53
N GLN A 63 3.94 16.85 -7.58
CA GLN A 63 2.64 16.19 -7.78
C GLN A 63 1.52 17.21 -7.55
N PRO A 64 0.40 17.13 -8.29
CA PRO A 64 -0.79 17.90 -7.94
C PRO A 64 -1.15 17.54 -6.50
N GLU A 65 -1.21 18.54 -5.64
CA GLU A 65 -1.46 18.38 -4.21
C GLU A 65 -2.58 17.35 -4.00
N LEU A 66 -2.28 16.30 -3.22
CA LEU A 66 -3.31 15.70 -2.38
C LEU A 66 -3.81 16.86 -1.52
N THR A 67 -4.84 17.56 -1.98
CA THR A 67 -5.46 18.66 -1.25
C THR A 67 -5.83 18.08 0.10
N VAL A 68 -5.07 18.48 1.13
CA VAL A 68 -5.48 18.34 2.53
C VAL A 68 -6.91 18.87 2.54
N PRO A 69 -7.90 18.12 3.06
CA PRO A 69 -9.24 18.67 3.21
C PRO A 69 -9.08 20.03 3.87
N GLU A 70 -9.57 21.11 3.25
CA GLU A 70 -9.33 22.48 3.75
C GLU A 70 -9.78 22.63 5.21
N ASN A 71 -10.65 21.72 5.67
CA ASN A 71 -11.22 21.61 7.00
C ASN A 71 -10.50 20.61 7.92
N LEU A 72 -9.26 20.17 7.65
CA LEU A 72 -8.57 19.22 8.55
C LEU A 72 -8.43 19.81 9.96
N ASP A 73 -8.09 21.11 10.06
CA ASP A 73 -7.94 21.79 11.34
C ASP A 73 -9.27 21.88 12.11
N SER A 74 -10.36 22.24 11.42
CA SER A 74 -11.70 22.30 12.00
C SER A 74 -12.28 20.91 12.32
N THR A 75 -11.93 19.88 11.54
CA THR A 75 -12.24 18.48 11.85
C THR A 75 -11.53 18.04 13.13
N MET A 76 -10.23 18.31 13.23
CA MET A 76 -9.46 18.00 14.45
C MET A 76 -10.02 18.75 15.67
N GLN A 77 -10.43 20.01 15.49
CA GLN A 77 -11.08 20.79 16.54
C GLN A 77 -12.40 20.17 16.98
N LEU A 78 -13.26 19.75 16.05
CA LEU A 78 -14.52 19.06 16.35
C LEU A 78 -14.29 17.76 17.14
N LEU A 79 -13.32 16.94 16.71
CA LEU A 79 -12.98 15.70 17.41
C LEU A 79 -12.39 15.98 18.79
N PHE A 80 -11.60 17.03 18.95
CA PHE A 80 -11.04 17.43 20.24
C PHE A 80 -12.13 17.92 21.21
N MET A 81 -13.08 18.71 20.75
CA MET A 81 -14.23 19.13 21.57
C MET A 81 -15.10 17.94 21.97
N ALA A 82 -15.31 16.99 21.04
CA ALA A 82 -16.00 15.74 21.35
C ALA A 82 -15.25 14.89 22.38
N CYS A 83 -13.92 14.83 22.33
CA CYS A 83 -13.06 14.15 23.31
C CYS A 83 -13.18 14.77 24.71
N ARG A 84 -13.25 16.09 24.80
CA ARG A 84 -13.42 16.81 26.07
C ARG A 84 -14.84 16.75 26.64
N GLY A 85 -15.82 16.32 25.85
CA GLY A 85 -17.23 16.38 26.24
C GLY A 85 -17.82 17.79 26.15
N ASP A 86 -17.18 18.72 25.41
CA ASP A 86 -17.64 20.10 25.28
C ASP A 86 -18.82 20.19 24.30
N VAL A 87 -20.04 20.04 24.83
CA VAL A 87 -21.28 20.09 24.05
C VAL A 87 -21.43 21.42 23.32
N LYS A 88 -21.07 22.53 23.96
CA LYS A 88 -21.23 23.87 23.38
C LYS A 88 -20.22 24.10 22.27
N GLY A 89 -18.96 23.75 22.51
CA GLY A 89 -17.92 23.82 21.47
C GLY A 89 -18.25 22.96 20.25
N VAL A 90 -18.79 21.75 20.46
CA VAL A 90 -19.27 20.90 19.36
C VAL A 90 -20.46 21.54 18.63
N GLU A 91 -21.41 22.13 19.35
CA GLU A 91 -22.57 22.80 18.74
C GLU A 91 -22.17 24.00 17.87
N ASP A 92 -21.30 24.86 18.39
CA ASP A 92 -20.81 26.05 17.71
C ASP A 92 -20.10 25.68 16.39
N LEU A 93 -19.20 24.69 16.44
CA LEU A 93 -18.51 24.16 15.26
C LEU A 93 -19.45 23.57 14.20
N LEU A 94 -20.48 22.84 14.63
CA LEU A 94 -21.48 22.31 13.69
C LEU A 94 -22.38 23.42 13.11
N ASN A 95 -22.57 24.53 13.82
CA ASN A 95 -23.30 25.70 13.32
C ASN A 95 -22.47 26.51 12.31
N GLU A 96 -21.13 26.48 12.43
CA GLU A 96 -20.20 27.05 11.45
C GLU A 96 -20.15 26.27 10.12
N GLY A 97 -20.86 25.13 10.04
CA GLY A 97 -21.03 24.36 8.81
C GLY A 97 -20.06 23.19 8.66
N ILE A 98 -19.35 22.80 9.72
CA ILE A 98 -18.50 21.61 9.72
C ILE A 98 -19.39 20.37 9.55
N ASP A 99 -18.98 19.46 8.65
CA ASP A 99 -19.70 18.20 8.47
C ASP A 99 -19.56 17.34 9.74
N VAL A 100 -20.71 16.97 10.32
CA VAL A 100 -20.80 16.08 11.50
C VAL A 100 -20.14 14.72 11.27
N ASN A 101 -20.01 14.30 10.00
CA ASN A 101 -19.39 13.04 9.60
C ASN A 101 -17.94 13.20 9.16
N SER A 102 -17.32 14.36 9.42
CA SER A 102 -15.88 14.56 9.20
C SER A 102 -15.08 13.50 9.96
N ILE A 103 -14.02 13.01 9.32
CA ILE A 103 -13.21 11.90 9.82
C ILE A 103 -11.75 12.33 10.03
N ASP A 104 -11.10 11.77 11.05
CA ASP A 104 -9.64 11.85 11.18
C ASP A 104 -8.91 10.89 10.24
N LEU A 105 -7.57 10.85 10.36
CA LEU A 105 -6.70 9.92 9.65
C LEU A 105 -7.04 8.45 9.93
N ASP A 106 -7.70 8.17 11.05
CA ASP A 106 -8.15 6.84 11.42
C ASP A 106 -9.58 6.53 10.93
N GLY A 107 -10.21 7.42 10.19
CA GLY A 107 -11.60 7.26 9.76
C GLY A 107 -12.60 7.44 10.90
N ARG A 108 -12.18 7.95 12.06
CA ARG A 108 -13.05 8.17 13.23
C ARG A 108 -13.79 9.49 13.08
N THR A 109 -15.09 9.45 13.34
CA THR A 109 -15.92 10.65 13.46
C THR A 109 -15.98 11.15 14.90
N ALA A 110 -16.47 12.37 15.12
CA ALA A 110 -16.75 12.90 16.45
C ALA A 110 -17.64 11.95 17.29
N LEU A 111 -18.52 11.18 16.66
CA LEU A 111 -19.38 10.20 17.34
C LEU A 111 -18.60 9.00 17.87
N HIS A 112 -17.53 8.56 17.17
CA HIS A 112 -16.63 7.53 17.69
C HIS A 112 -15.92 8.03 18.95
N ILE A 113 -15.38 9.26 18.88
CA ILE A 113 -14.64 9.86 20.01
C ILE A 113 -15.55 10.04 21.24
N ALA A 114 -16.74 10.63 21.06
CA ALA A 114 -17.71 10.78 22.15
C ALA A 114 -18.13 9.42 22.76
N ALA A 115 -18.19 8.37 21.93
CA ALA A 115 -18.52 7.02 22.39
C ALA A 115 -17.36 6.34 23.15
N CYS A 116 -16.11 6.55 22.74
CA CYS A 116 -14.92 6.10 23.47
C CYS A 116 -14.80 6.73 24.86
N GLU A 117 -15.12 8.03 24.97
CA GLU A 117 -14.97 8.80 26.20
C GLU A 117 -16.24 8.79 27.08
N GLY A 118 -17.36 8.31 26.56
CA GLY A 118 -18.62 8.18 27.31
C GLY A 118 -19.45 9.46 27.40
N HIS A 119 -19.19 10.44 26.55
CA HIS A 119 -19.88 11.74 26.56
C HIS A 119 -21.28 11.63 25.94
N VAL A 120 -22.26 11.26 26.76
CA VAL A 120 -23.66 11.02 26.34
C VAL A 120 -24.28 12.24 25.66
N ASP A 121 -24.07 13.44 26.19
CA ASP A 121 -24.73 14.64 25.67
C ASP A 121 -24.13 15.12 24.35
N VAL A 122 -22.81 15.00 24.19
CA VAL A 122 -22.15 15.19 22.88
C VAL A 122 -22.69 14.16 21.88
N ALA A 123 -22.79 12.89 22.25
CA ALA A 123 -23.30 11.86 21.36
C ALA A 123 -24.78 12.13 20.95
N LYS A 124 -25.63 12.60 21.88
CA LYS A 124 -27.01 13.03 21.55
C LYS A 124 -27.03 14.19 20.57
N LEU A 125 -26.18 15.20 20.77
CA LEU A 125 -26.06 16.36 19.88
C LEU A 125 -25.62 15.93 18.48
N LEU A 126 -24.57 15.12 18.35
CA LEU A 126 -24.10 14.63 17.06
C LEU A 126 -25.19 13.84 16.32
N LEU A 127 -25.97 13.03 17.04
CA LEU A 127 -27.10 12.29 16.45
C LEU A 127 -28.26 13.19 16.04
N SER A 128 -28.54 14.28 16.77
CA SER A 128 -29.56 15.25 16.37
C SER A 128 -29.15 15.97 15.08
N ARG A 129 -27.84 16.14 14.86
CA ARG A 129 -27.23 16.66 13.62
C ARG A 129 -27.03 15.59 12.54
N ARG A 130 -27.67 14.41 12.65
CA ARG A 130 -27.63 13.31 11.67
C ARG A 130 -26.25 12.66 11.47
N ALA A 131 -25.45 12.55 12.54
CA ALA A 131 -24.25 11.72 12.50
C ALA A 131 -24.57 10.27 12.08
N ASN A 132 -23.69 9.71 11.23
CA ASN A 132 -23.81 8.35 10.72
C ASN A 132 -23.51 7.33 11.82
N LEU A 133 -24.57 6.68 12.33
CA LEU A 133 -24.53 5.64 13.36
C LEU A 133 -23.71 4.41 12.97
N ASP A 134 -23.69 4.07 11.68
CA ASP A 134 -23.05 2.88 11.12
C ASP A 134 -21.69 3.22 10.48
N ALA A 135 -21.17 4.45 10.68
CA ALA A 135 -19.84 4.83 10.24
C ALA A 135 -18.80 3.86 10.82
N ARG A 136 -17.81 3.51 9.99
CA ARG A 136 -16.74 2.60 10.39
C ARG A 136 -15.41 3.29 10.30
N ASP A 137 -14.66 3.20 11.39
CA ASP A 137 -13.27 3.59 11.38
C ASP A 137 -12.41 2.61 10.56
N ARG A 138 -11.12 2.93 10.46
CA ARG A 138 -10.14 2.11 9.76
C ARG A 138 -9.96 0.70 10.33
N TRP A 139 -10.39 0.42 11.56
CA TRP A 139 -10.36 -0.89 12.20
C TRP A 139 -11.70 -1.65 12.05
N GLY A 140 -12.66 -1.04 11.36
CA GLY A 140 -13.99 -1.57 11.18
C GLY A 140 -14.85 -1.49 12.45
N SER A 141 -14.40 -0.75 13.46
CA SER A 141 -15.20 -0.43 14.63
C SER A 141 -16.27 0.59 14.28
N THR A 142 -17.30 0.65 15.12
CA THR A 142 -18.38 1.64 15.04
C THR A 142 -18.44 2.34 16.39
N ALA A 143 -19.00 3.54 16.46
CA ALA A 143 -19.19 4.23 17.75
C ALA A 143 -19.86 3.34 18.82
N ALA A 144 -20.83 2.50 18.45
CA ALA A 144 -21.46 1.57 19.39
C ALA A 144 -20.51 0.44 19.86
N ALA A 145 -19.64 -0.06 18.97
CA ALA A 145 -18.64 -1.04 19.35
C ALA A 145 -17.58 -0.43 20.28
N ASP A 146 -17.16 0.80 20.04
CA ASP A 146 -16.22 1.53 20.88
C ASP A 146 -16.78 1.79 22.28
N ALA A 147 -18.00 2.34 22.38
CA ALA A 147 -18.67 2.53 23.67
C ALA A 147 -18.75 1.24 24.48
N LYS A 148 -19.03 0.10 23.82
CA LYS A 148 -19.05 -1.19 24.49
C LYS A 148 -17.67 -1.63 24.97
N TYR A 149 -16.64 -1.45 24.14
CA TYR A 149 -15.26 -1.86 24.45
C TYR A 149 -14.69 -1.08 25.64
N TYR A 150 -14.93 0.23 25.68
CA TYR A 150 -14.47 1.11 26.76
C TYR A 150 -15.39 1.13 27.99
N GLY A 151 -16.50 0.38 27.99
CA GLY A 151 -17.39 0.23 29.14
C GLY A 151 -18.44 1.35 29.30
N ASN A 152 -18.59 2.23 28.31
CA ASN A 152 -19.55 3.33 28.30
C ASN A 152 -20.96 2.83 27.97
N THR A 153 -21.55 2.11 28.91
CA THR A 153 -22.83 1.40 28.73
C THR A 153 -23.99 2.31 28.36
N GLU A 154 -24.07 3.53 28.92
CA GLU A 154 -25.13 4.49 28.60
C GLU A 154 -25.11 4.91 27.12
N VAL A 155 -23.95 5.31 26.62
CA VAL A 155 -23.78 5.66 25.20
C VAL A 155 -24.07 4.45 24.32
N TYR A 156 -23.58 3.26 24.70
CA TYR A 156 -23.85 2.03 23.98
C TYR A 156 -25.34 1.72 23.85
N TYR A 157 -26.10 1.75 24.96
CA TYR A 157 -27.54 1.46 24.93
C TYR A 157 -28.32 2.55 24.18
N MET A 158 -27.91 3.81 24.28
CA MET A 158 -28.49 4.91 23.52
C MET A 158 -28.29 4.72 22.01
N LEU A 159 -27.07 4.40 21.56
CA LEU A 159 -26.78 4.11 20.15
C LEU A 159 -27.54 2.89 19.66
N LYS A 160 -27.60 1.82 20.46
CA LYS A 160 -28.36 0.60 20.13
C LYS A 160 -29.86 0.87 20.00
N ALA A 161 -30.43 1.69 20.88
CA ALA A 161 -31.84 2.09 20.82
C ALA A 161 -32.15 2.92 19.57
N ARG A 162 -31.18 3.68 19.06
CA ARG A 162 -31.25 4.41 17.78
C ARG A 162 -31.00 3.53 16.55
N GLY A 163 -30.81 2.21 16.73
CA GLY A 163 -30.64 1.26 15.63
C GLY A 163 -29.20 1.03 15.17
N ALA A 164 -28.20 1.50 15.93
CA ALA A 164 -26.79 1.24 15.61
C ALA A 164 -26.51 -0.27 15.52
N LYS A 165 -25.90 -0.69 14.42
CA LYS A 165 -25.46 -2.08 14.27
C LYS A 165 -24.11 -2.23 14.91
N VAL A 166 -24.04 -3.00 15.99
CA VAL A 166 -22.75 -3.40 16.57
C VAL A 166 -22.19 -4.51 15.69
N PRO A 167 -21.14 -4.26 14.88
CA PRO A 167 -20.49 -5.34 14.17
C PRO A 167 -20.02 -6.38 15.19
N LYS A 168 -20.24 -7.66 14.89
CA LYS A 168 -19.46 -8.72 15.52
C LYS A 168 -18.03 -8.55 15.00
N THR A 169 -17.26 -7.66 15.59
CA THR A 169 -15.84 -7.49 15.28
C THR A 169 -15.15 -8.77 15.73
N ARG A 170 -15.14 -9.77 14.84
CA ARG A 170 -14.22 -10.88 14.97
C ARG A 170 -12.84 -10.24 14.78
N LYS A 171 -12.05 -10.19 15.84
CA LYS A 171 -10.63 -9.88 15.71
C LYS A 171 -10.06 -10.86 14.69
N THR A 172 -9.28 -10.34 13.75
CA THR A 172 -8.59 -11.25 12.84
C THR A 172 -7.55 -12.04 13.63
N PRO A 173 -7.11 -13.19 13.14
CA PRO A 173 -5.98 -13.93 13.71
C PRO A 173 -4.64 -13.17 13.68
N MET A 174 -4.58 -12.01 13.03
CA MET A 174 -3.39 -11.18 12.85
C MET A 174 -3.53 -9.79 13.48
N THR A 175 -4.64 -9.52 14.18
CA THR A 175 -4.88 -8.21 14.80
C THR A 175 -3.91 -8.01 15.96
N VAL A 176 -3.19 -6.88 15.96
CA VAL A 176 -2.31 -6.49 17.06
C VAL A 176 -3.07 -5.72 18.14
N ALA A 177 -2.58 -5.75 19.38
CA ALA A 177 -3.20 -5.02 20.49
C ALA A 177 -2.80 -3.53 20.51
N ASN A 178 -1.56 -3.23 20.14
CA ASN A 178 -1.01 -1.88 20.15
C ASN A 178 -0.98 -1.31 18.71
N PRO A 179 -1.54 -0.11 18.47
CA PRO A 179 -1.48 0.53 17.15
C PRO A 179 -0.06 0.73 16.60
N ARG A 180 0.97 0.82 17.47
CA ARG A 180 2.37 0.94 17.05
C ARG A 180 2.98 -0.34 16.48
N GLU A 181 2.34 -1.48 16.73
CA GLU A 181 2.77 -2.79 16.23
C GLU A 181 2.11 -3.14 14.88
N VAL A 182 1.25 -2.26 14.35
CA VAL A 182 0.61 -2.47 13.05
C VAL A 182 1.70 -2.49 11.98
N PRO A 183 1.78 -3.54 11.15
CA PRO A 183 2.81 -3.64 10.12
C PRO A 183 2.75 -2.50 9.12
N GLU A 184 3.90 -2.09 8.59
CA GLU A 184 3.97 -1.06 7.54
C GLU A 184 3.09 -1.45 6.34
N TYR A 185 3.13 -2.68 5.84
CA TYR A 185 2.34 -3.04 4.66
C TYR A 185 0.81 -2.95 4.83
N GLU A 186 0.30 -2.65 6.02
CA GLU A 186 -1.13 -2.57 6.29
C GLU A 186 -1.78 -1.40 5.51
N LEU A 187 -2.87 -1.71 4.81
CA LEU A 187 -3.66 -0.78 4.01
C LEU A 187 -4.98 -0.47 4.69
N ASN A 188 -5.47 0.76 4.54
CA ASN A 188 -6.82 1.10 4.96
C ASN A 188 -7.86 0.44 4.01
N PRO A 189 -8.76 -0.41 4.51
CA PRO A 189 -9.76 -1.06 3.65
C PRO A 189 -10.70 -0.08 2.94
N LEU A 190 -10.92 1.11 3.51
CA LEU A 190 -11.79 2.14 2.93
C LEU A 190 -11.20 2.74 1.63
N GLU A 191 -9.88 2.66 1.44
CA GLU A 191 -9.21 3.10 0.22
C GLU A 191 -9.37 2.10 -0.95
N LEU A 192 -9.78 0.86 -0.65
CA LEU A 192 -9.91 -0.21 -1.64
C LEU A 192 -11.33 -0.25 -2.22
N GLN A 193 -11.48 0.28 -3.44
CA GLN A 193 -12.74 0.25 -4.18
C GLN A 193 -12.83 -1.02 -5.02
N VAL A 194 -13.42 -2.07 -4.47
CA VAL A 194 -13.55 -3.38 -5.12
C VAL A 194 -14.70 -3.35 -6.15
N ARG A 195 -14.41 -3.67 -7.42
CA ARG A 195 -15.45 -3.80 -8.45
C ARG A 195 -16.08 -5.19 -8.39
N LYS A 196 -17.39 -5.25 -8.19
CA LYS A 196 -18.15 -6.52 -8.15
C LYS A 196 -18.31 -7.21 -9.53
N SER A 197 -17.85 -6.61 -10.63
CA SER A 197 -18.27 -6.99 -12.00
C SER A 197 -17.31 -7.83 -12.83
N ASP A 198 -16.07 -8.06 -12.42
CA ASP A 198 -15.08 -8.66 -13.33
C ASP A 198 -14.78 -10.10 -12.89
N GLY A 199 -15.58 -11.04 -13.41
CA GLY A 199 -15.46 -12.46 -13.13
C GLY A 199 -14.03 -12.98 -13.31
N ILE A 200 -13.46 -13.53 -12.25
CA ILE A 200 -12.25 -14.35 -12.31
C ILE A 200 -12.53 -15.61 -11.49
N SER A 201 -12.68 -16.72 -12.20
CA SER A 201 -12.98 -18.04 -11.62
C SER A 201 -11.77 -18.61 -10.87
N THR A 202 -12.09 -19.09 -9.67
CA THR A 202 -11.35 -19.94 -8.69
C THR A 202 -10.12 -19.33 -8.01
N GLY A 203 -10.26 -19.01 -6.70
CA GLY A 203 -9.19 -18.49 -5.82
C GLY A 203 -9.19 -16.96 -5.61
N THR A 204 -10.34 -16.31 -5.84
CA THR A 204 -10.80 -14.98 -5.38
C THR A 204 -9.84 -13.79 -5.45
N TYR A 205 -9.11 -13.62 -6.57
CA TYR A 205 -8.55 -12.31 -6.90
C TYR A 205 -9.63 -11.41 -7.52
N GLN A 206 -9.90 -10.27 -6.89
CA GLN A 206 -10.80 -9.24 -7.39
C GLN A 206 -10.01 -8.03 -7.87
N VAL A 207 -10.52 -7.35 -8.89
CA VAL A 207 -9.92 -6.08 -9.35
C VAL A 207 -10.48 -4.96 -8.48
N ALA A 208 -9.58 -4.21 -7.85
CA ALA A 208 -9.93 -3.02 -7.09
C ALA A 208 -9.19 -1.79 -7.60
N LYS A 209 -9.65 -0.62 -7.20
CA LYS A 209 -8.87 0.61 -7.27
C LYS A 209 -8.35 0.96 -5.89
N TRP A 210 -7.06 1.24 -5.79
CA TRP A 210 -6.39 1.80 -4.63
C TRP A 210 -5.77 3.13 -5.06
N ASN A 211 -6.21 4.26 -4.48
CA ASN A 211 -5.76 5.61 -4.86
C ASN A 211 -5.77 5.85 -6.38
N GLY A 212 -6.86 5.44 -7.04
CA GLY A 212 -7.03 5.54 -8.50
C GLY A 212 -6.29 4.48 -9.34
N THR A 213 -5.32 3.78 -8.75
CA THR A 213 -4.53 2.73 -9.40
C THR A 213 -5.26 1.39 -9.38
N LYS A 214 -5.28 0.68 -10.51
CA LYS A 214 -5.83 -0.69 -10.57
C LYS A 214 -4.90 -1.67 -9.86
N VAL A 215 -5.46 -2.45 -8.94
CA VAL A 215 -4.75 -3.48 -8.17
C VAL A 215 -5.53 -4.79 -8.20
N ALA A 216 -4.82 -5.91 -8.02
CA ALA A 216 -5.43 -7.22 -7.82
C ALA A 216 -5.45 -7.55 -6.32
N VAL A 217 -6.60 -7.92 -5.79
CA VAL A 217 -6.82 -8.14 -4.36
C VAL A 217 -7.21 -9.60 -4.12
N LYS A 218 -6.37 -10.36 -3.41
CA LYS A 218 -6.74 -11.67 -2.86
C LYS A 218 -7.58 -11.44 -1.62
N ILE A 219 -8.79 -11.99 -1.56
CA ILE A 219 -9.61 -11.91 -0.35
C ILE A 219 -9.60 -13.28 0.32
N LEU A 220 -9.25 -13.30 1.61
CA LEU A 220 -9.37 -14.52 2.41
C LEU A 220 -10.81 -14.68 2.89
N ASP A 221 -11.40 -15.84 2.61
CA ASP A 221 -12.79 -16.13 2.95
C ASP A 221 -13.04 -16.13 4.46
N LYS A 222 -14.26 -15.76 4.86
CA LYS A 222 -14.62 -15.58 6.28
C LYS A 222 -14.55 -16.87 7.09
N ASP A 223 -14.85 -18.00 6.46
CA ASP A 223 -14.83 -19.31 7.11
C ASP A 223 -13.40 -19.83 7.29
N SER A 224 -12.43 -19.26 6.56
CA SER A 224 -11.02 -19.61 6.66
C SER A 224 -10.31 -19.01 7.88
N TYR A 225 -10.92 -18.05 8.59
CA TYR A 225 -10.28 -17.41 9.76
C TYR A 225 -10.19 -18.32 10.99
N SER A 226 -10.84 -19.48 10.98
CA SER A 226 -10.76 -20.46 12.07
C SER A 226 -9.74 -21.57 11.80
N ASN A 227 -9.28 -21.74 10.56
CA ASN A 227 -8.34 -22.79 10.20
C ASN A 227 -6.89 -22.28 10.33
N PRO A 228 -6.09 -22.79 11.29
CA PRO A 228 -4.71 -22.35 11.49
C PRO A 228 -3.84 -22.57 10.25
N ASP A 229 -4.05 -23.65 9.49
CA ASP A 229 -3.26 -23.96 8.30
C ASP A 229 -3.48 -22.91 7.21
N THR A 230 -4.73 -22.49 7.03
CA THR A 230 -5.06 -21.47 6.01
C THR A 230 -4.48 -20.10 6.40
N ILE A 231 -4.48 -19.76 7.69
CA ILE A 231 -3.84 -18.55 8.20
C ILE A 231 -2.33 -18.61 8.04
N ASN A 232 -1.71 -19.77 8.30
CA ASN A 232 -0.27 -19.96 8.13
C ASN A 232 0.15 -19.83 6.67
N VAL A 233 -0.62 -20.38 5.73
CA VAL A 233 -0.40 -20.18 4.29
C VAL A 233 -0.51 -18.70 3.92
N PHE A 234 -1.53 -18.00 4.44
CA PHE A 234 -1.68 -16.55 4.21
C PHE A 234 -0.51 -15.74 4.76
N LYS A 235 -0.08 -16.02 6.00
CA LYS A 235 1.09 -15.39 6.64
C LYS A 235 2.37 -15.66 5.88
N HIS A 236 2.56 -16.89 5.42
CA HIS A 236 3.73 -17.29 4.63
C HIS A 236 3.77 -16.55 3.29
N GLU A 237 2.65 -16.49 2.57
CA GLU A 237 2.55 -15.73 1.32
C GLU A 237 2.87 -14.24 1.53
N LEU A 238 2.35 -13.65 2.61
CA LEU A 238 2.61 -12.26 2.96
C LEU A 238 4.10 -11.99 3.27
N THR A 239 4.74 -12.86 4.05
CA THR A 239 6.16 -12.72 4.40
C THR A 239 7.08 -12.88 3.19
N LEU A 240 6.71 -13.73 2.22
CA LEU A 240 7.43 -13.82 0.95
C LEU A 240 7.27 -12.54 0.12
N LEU A 241 6.03 -12.04 -0.01
CA LEU A 241 5.72 -10.85 -0.80
C LEU A 241 6.37 -9.58 -0.24
N GLU A 242 6.51 -9.47 1.07
CA GLU A 242 7.18 -8.33 1.71
C GLU A 242 8.67 -8.25 1.35
N ARG A 243 9.33 -9.41 1.23
CA ARG A 243 10.78 -9.52 0.97
C ARG A 243 11.13 -9.37 -0.50
N VAL A 244 10.25 -9.80 -1.40
CA VAL A 244 10.53 -9.95 -2.83
C VAL A 244 10.21 -8.64 -3.58
N ARG A 245 11.23 -7.99 -4.14
CA ARG A 245 11.07 -6.79 -4.98
C ARG A 245 11.93 -6.86 -6.24
N HIS A 246 11.29 -7.21 -7.35
CA HIS A 246 11.98 -7.38 -8.64
C HIS A 246 11.04 -7.09 -9.82
N PRO A 247 11.49 -6.44 -10.91
CA PRO A 247 10.63 -6.09 -12.05
C PRO A 247 10.01 -7.29 -12.81
N ASN A 248 10.58 -8.47 -12.64
CA ASN A 248 10.08 -9.73 -13.19
C ASN A 248 9.32 -10.60 -12.19
N VAL A 249 9.03 -10.08 -10.99
CA VAL A 249 8.13 -10.73 -10.02
C VAL A 249 6.95 -9.79 -9.76
N VAL A 250 5.76 -10.34 -9.53
CA VAL A 250 4.57 -9.52 -9.28
C VAL A 250 4.79 -8.65 -8.05
N GLN A 251 4.62 -7.34 -8.21
CA GLN A 251 4.91 -6.39 -7.15
C GLN A 251 3.83 -6.44 -6.05
N PHE A 252 4.29 -6.57 -4.80
CA PHE A 252 3.48 -6.43 -3.61
C PHE A 252 3.17 -4.96 -3.33
N VAL A 253 1.90 -4.65 -3.07
CA VAL A 253 1.43 -3.29 -2.77
C VAL A 253 1.23 -3.14 -1.27
N GLY A 254 0.50 -4.07 -0.65
CA GLY A 254 0.19 -4.07 0.77
C GLY A 254 -0.84 -5.14 1.12
N ALA A 255 -1.30 -5.17 2.36
CA ALA A 255 -2.28 -6.13 2.83
C ALA A 255 -3.27 -5.49 3.80
N VAL A 256 -4.42 -6.14 3.97
CA VAL A 256 -5.35 -5.84 5.07
C VAL A 256 -5.30 -7.04 6.00
N THR A 257 -4.70 -6.88 7.16
CA THR A 257 -4.52 -7.93 8.16
C THR A 257 -5.22 -7.60 9.47
N GLN A 258 -5.51 -6.32 9.74
CA GLN A 258 -6.16 -5.90 10.97
C GLN A 258 -7.68 -6.02 10.90
N ASN A 259 -8.24 -6.02 9.68
CA ASN A 259 -9.69 -5.98 9.43
C ASN A 259 -10.20 -7.18 8.66
N ILE A 260 -11.51 -7.42 8.79
CA ILE A 260 -12.22 -8.43 8.00
C ILE A 260 -12.89 -7.76 6.78
N PRO A 261 -12.74 -8.33 5.57
CA PRO A 261 -11.97 -9.54 5.30
C PRO A 261 -10.46 -9.26 5.18
N MET A 262 -9.63 -10.24 5.55
CA MET A 262 -8.18 -10.13 5.33
C MET A 262 -7.88 -10.17 3.83
N MET A 263 -6.95 -9.34 3.36
CA MET A 263 -6.64 -9.16 1.94
C MET A 263 -5.14 -9.08 1.67
N ILE A 264 -4.72 -9.54 0.49
CA ILE A 264 -3.38 -9.27 -0.07
C ILE A 264 -3.56 -8.47 -1.36
N VAL A 265 -2.89 -7.33 -1.47
CA VAL A 265 -2.99 -6.42 -2.61
C VAL A 265 -1.68 -6.45 -3.40
N ARG A 266 -1.80 -6.67 -4.71
CA ARG A 266 -0.68 -6.79 -5.65
C ARG A 266 -0.92 -6.03 -6.95
N GLU A 267 0.13 -5.86 -7.75
CA GLU A 267 0.04 -5.25 -9.08
C GLU A 267 -1.03 -5.95 -9.93
N TYR A 268 -1.84 -5.15 -10.62
CA TYR A 268 -2.79 -5.67 -11.60
C TYR A 268 -2.14 -5.81 -12.98
N HIS A 269 -2.29 -6.99 -13.60
CA HIS A 269 -1.85 -7.23 -14.97
C HIS A 269 -3.05 -7.34 -15.93
N ALA A 270 -3.22 -6.33 -16.77
CA ALA A 270 -4.33 -6.26 -17.75
C ALA A 270 -4.35 -7.38 -18.79
N LYS A 271 -3.22 -8.07 -18.99
CA LYS A 271 -3.09 -9.19 -19.93
C LYS A 271 -3.51 -10.55 -19.33
N GLY A 272 -3.78 -10.60 -18.02
CA GLY A 272 -4.10 -11.84 -17.31
C GLY A 272 -2.88 -12.74 -17.10
N ASP A 273 -3.16 -14.01 -16.81
CA ASP A 273 -2.15 -15.06 -16.69
C ASP A 273 -1.63 -15.51 -18.07
N LEU A 274 -0.52 -16.24 -18.08
CA LEU A 274 0.10 -16.70 -19.33
C LEU A 274 -0.82 -17.65 -20.10
N THR A 275 -1.56 -18.50 -19.39
CA THR A 275 -2.56 -19.41 -19.98
C THR A 275 -3.64 -18.65 -20.74
N GLY A 276 -4.33 -17.71 -20.09
CA GLY A 276 -5.39 -16.91 -20.69
C GLY A 276 -4.87 -16.01 -21.81
N TYR A 277 -3.64 -15.50 -21.66
CA TYR A 277 -2.99 -14.73 -22.72
C TYR A 277 -2.74 -15.58 -23.98
N ILE A 278 -2.22 -16.81 -23.84
CA ILE A 278 -1.99 -17.73 -24.95
C ILE A 278 -3.31 -18.17 -25.58
N GLN A 279 -4.34 -18.48 -24.77
CA GLN A 279 -5.67 -18.84 -25.28
C GLN A 279 -6.28 -17.69 -26.11
N LYS A 280 -6.13 -16.44 -25.67
CA LYS A 280 -6.66 -15.26 -26.39
C LYS A 280 -5.86 -14.88 -27.64
N LYS A 281 -4.53 -15.06 -27.62
CA LYS A 281 -3.64 -14.61 -28.71
C LYS A 281 -3.24 -15.72 -29.68
N GLY A 282 -3.45 -16.98 -29.33
CA GLY A 282 -2.95 -18.12 -30.09
C GLY A 282 -1.43 -18.29 -29.98
N ARG A 283 -0.85 -18.94 -30.99
CA ARG A 283 0.58 -19.23 -31.05
C ARG A 283 1.42 -17.95 -31.01
N LEU A 284 2.36 -17.89 -30.07
CA LEU A 284 3.28 -16.76 -29.93
C LEU A 284 4.43 -16.85 -30.95
N SER A 285 4.94 -15.69 -31.38
CA SER A 285 6.13 -15.63 -32.23
C SER A 285 7.40 -16.06 -31.47
N PRO A 286 8.42 -16.64 -32.13
CA PRO A 286 9.65 -17.10 -31.47
C PRO A 286 10.31 -16.02 -30.61
N SER A 287 10.36 -14.78 -31.09
CA SER A 287 10.92 -13.64 -30.35
C SER A 287 10.16 -13.33 -29.06
N LYS A 288 8.82 -13.47 -29.05
CA LYS A 288 8.00 -13.26 -27.84
C LYS A 288 8.20 -14.40 -26.84
N VAL A 289 8.28 -15.64 -27.32
CA VAL A 289 8.55 -16.81 -26.49
C VAL A 289 9.89 -16.63 -25.78
N LEU A 290 10.95 -16.31 -26.53
CA LEU A 290 12.29 -16.05 -25.96
C LEU A 290 12.26 -14.94 -24.91
N ARG A 291 11.57 -13.82 -25.19
CA ARG A 291 11.43 -12.72 -24.23
C ARG A 291 10.72 -13.16 -22.95
N PHE A 292 9.60 -13.87 -23.04
CA PHE A 292 8.87 -14.36 -21.87
C PHE A 292 9.71 -15.36 -21.06
N SER A 293 10.39 -16.29 -21.74
CA SER A 293 11.29 -17.25 -21.07
C SER A 293 12.42 -16.54 -20.32
N LEU A 294 13.04 -15.52 -20.92
CA LEU A 294 14.08 -14.72 -20.26
C LEU A 294 13.55 -13.95 -19.06
N ASP A 295 12.37 -13.35 -19.17
CA ASP A 295 11.73 -12.61 -18.08
C ASP A 295 11.40 -13.54 -16.90
N ILE A 296 10.85 -14.74 -17.18
CA ILE A 296 10.57 -15.76 -16.16
C ILE A 296 11.88 -16.24 -15.50
N ALA A 297 12.90 -16.54 -16.31
CA ALA A 297 14.19 -17.00 -15.80
C ALA A 297 14.85 -15.95 -14.88
N ARG A 298 14.79 -14.66 -15.25
CA ARG A 298 15.28 -13.57 -14.40
C ARG A 298 14.53 -13.49 -13.07
N GLY A 299 13.20 -13.61 -13.10
CA GLY A 299 12.39 -13.64 -11.89
C GLY A 299 12.75 -14.81 -10.98
N MET A 300 12.86 -16.02 -11.53
CA MET A 300 13.23 -17.22 -10.79
C MET A 300 14.65 -17.15 -10.21
N ASN A 301 15.61 -16.63 -10.98
CA ASN A 301 16.98 -16.44 -10.51
C ASN A 301 17.02 -15.48 -9.30
N TYR A 302 16.31 -14.36 -9.38
CA TYR A 302 16.19 -13.43 -8.27
C TYR A 302 15.60 -14.08 -7.01
N LEU A 303 14.54 -14.89 -7.15
CA LEU A 303 13.92 -15.59 -6.02
C LEU A 303 14.91 -16.53 -5.33
N HIS A 304 15.70 -17.29 -6.11
CA HIS A 304 16.70 -18.20 -5.57
C HIS A 304 17.94 -17.49 -4.98
N GLU A 305 18.21 -16.24 -5.37
CA GLU A 305 19.31 -15.44 -4.81
C GLU A 305 18.91 -14.62 -3.58
N CYS A 306 17.63 -14.64 -3.19
CA CYS A 306 17.14 -13.91 -2.03
C CYS A 306 17.83 -14.38 -0.73
N LYS A 307 18.20 -13.43 0.13
CA LYS A 307 18.80 -13.66 1.46
C LYS A 307 17.82 -13.23 2.57
N PRO A 308 17.92 -13.76 3.80
CA PRO A 308 18.87 -14.78 4.28
C PRO A 308 18.64 -16.18 3.69
N GLU A 309 17.40 -16.50 3.30
CA GLU A 309 17.04 -17.78 2.70
C GLU A 309 16.47 -17.61 1.29
N PRO A 310 16.82 -18.53 0.35
CA PRO A 310 16.32 -18.53 -1.00
C PRO A 310 14.82 -18.82 -1.04
N VAL A 311 14.08 -18.11 -1.88
CA VAL A 311 12.65 -18.32 -2.07
C VAL A 311 12.45 -19.35 -3.17
N ILE A 312 11.99 -20.55 -2.80
CA ILE A 312 11.69 -21.59 -3.78
C ILE A 312 10.21 -21.46 -4.19
N HIS A 313 9.96 -21.14 -5.48
CA HIS A 313 8.59 -20.92 -5.96
C HIS A 313 7.73 -22.17 -5.85
N CYS A 314 8.31 -23.36 -6.06
CA CYS A 314 7.75 -24.73 -6.06
C CYS A 314 6.45 -25.00 -6.91
N ASP A 315 5.69 -24.00 -7.38
CA ASP A 315 4.43 -24.12 -8.15
C ASP A 315 4.51 -23.38 -9.49
N LEU A 316 5.63 -23.57 -10.21
CA LEU A 316 5.85 -22.86 -11.47
C LEU A 316 4.94 -23.43 -12.57
N ARG A 317 3.80 -22.76 -12.81
CA ARG A 317 2.81 -23.14 -13.83
C ARG A 317 2.36 -21.93 -14.67
N PRO A 318 1.90 -22.12 -15.93
CA PRO A 318 1.37 -21.03 -16.76
C PRO A 318 0.17 -20.28 -16.14
N LYS A 319 -0.53 -20.94 -15.21
CA LYS A 319 -1.50 -20.36 -14.29
C LYS A 319 -0.98 -20.51 -12.85
N CYS A 320 -0.27 -19.51 -12.34
CA CYS A 320 0.14 -19.50 -10.94
C CYS A 320 -1.07 -19.17 -10.07
N GLN A 321 -1.66 -20.19 -9.44
CA GLN A 321 -2.83 -20.04 -8.55
C GLN A 321 -2.48 -20.14 -7.06
N LYS A 322 -1.29 -20.63 -6.69
CA LYS A 322 -0.88 -20.82 -5.28
C LYS A 322 0.63 -20.62 -5.12
N TYR A 323 1.04 -20.01 -4.00
CA TYR A 323 2.37 -20.22 -3.42
C TYR A 323 2.18 -21.15 -2.21
N PHE A 324 2.68 -22.38 -2.34
CA PHE A 324 2.93 -23.51 -1.43
C PHE A 324 2.01 -23.84 -0.25
N ALA A 325 1.54 -25.10 -0.27
CA ALA A 325 1.64 -25.98 0.89
C ALA A 325 2.91 -26.84 0.70
N GLY A 326 3.79 -26.82 1.70
CA GLY A 326 4.88 -27.77 1.92
C GLY A 326 4.81 -28.17 3.38
#